data_AF-A0A958VFE0-F1
#
_entry.id   AF-A0A958VFE0-F1
#
_cell.length_a   1.000
_cell.length_b   1.000
_cell.length_c   1.000
_cell.angle_alpha   90.00
_cell.angle_beta   90.00
_cell.angle_gamma   90.00
#
_symmetry.space_group_name_H-M   'P 1'
#
loop_
_entity.id
_entity.type
_entity.pdbx_description
1 polymer ?
#
loop_
_entity_poly.entity_id
_entity_poly.type
_entity_poly.pdbx_seq_one_letter_code
_entity_poly.pdbx_strand_id
1 'polypeptide(L)'
;MAESTPLEDPETGLKSKHLGFIKMSVLAGHKAEQVNKAIKENIDEKSIVFTDKSKSYIDIAKYVDAHFTYKSNPNTTNNELKWVHVVISNAKRTLLGIYHKIKGKYLQLYLDEFCYKLNRRYFGNRLFERLTLAVAKSYWQD
;
A
#
# COMPACT_ATOMS: atom_id res chain seq x y z
N MET A 1 -2.15 2.31 -1.39
CA MET A 1 -1.20 2.29 -2.52
C MET A 1 -0.07 1.33 -2.19
N ALA A 2 0.37 0.51 -3.14
CA ALA A 2 1.52 -0.37 -2.99
C ALA A 2 2.46 -0.10 -4.17
N GLU A 3 3.70 0.29 -3.89
CA GLU A 3 4.71 0.53 -4.91
C GLU A 3 5.55 -0.72 -5.10
N SER A 4 5.86 -1.06 -6.35
CA SER A 4 6.75 -2.17 -6.65
C SER A 4 7.76 -1.80 -7.72
N THR A 5 9.02 -2.14 -7.49
CA THR A 5 10.09 -1.93 -8.47
C THR A 5 10.16 -3.15 -9.38
N PRO A 6 10.03 -3.00 -10.71
CA PRO A 6 10.32 -4.08 -11.63
C PRO A 6 11.81 -4.42 -11.55
N LEU A 7 12.12 -5.71 -11.46
CA LEU A 7 13.47 -6.26 -11.44
C LEU A 7 13.55 -7.28 -12.57
N GLU A 8 14.53 -7.14 -13.43
CA GLU A 8 14.82 -8.09 -14.50
C GLU A 8 16.17 -8.72 -14.20
N ASP A 9 16.20 -10.06 -14.17
CA ASP A 9 17.45 -10.79 -14.12
C ASP A 9 18.07 -10.82 -15.52
N PRO A 10 19.26 -10.22 -15.72
CA PRO A 10 19.89 -10.13 -17.03
C PRO A 10 20.35 -11.48 -17.59
N GLU A 11 20.54 -12.51 -16.77
CA GLU A 11 20.97 -13.84 -17.24
C GLU A 11 19.78 -14.73 -17.59
N THR A 12 18.72 -14.71 -16.77
CA THR A 12 17.56 -15.60 -16.94
C THR A 12 16.39 -14.95 -17.67
N GLY A 13 16.40 -13.61 -17.84
CA GLY A 13 15.28 -12.84 -18.38
C GLY A 13 14.05 -12.83 -17.47
N LEU A 14 14.16 -13.36 -16.25
CA LEU A 14 13.05 -13.44 -15.31
C LEU A 14 12.70 -12.05 -14.78
N LYS A 15 11.48 -11.61 -15.08
CA LYS A 15 10.90 -10.38 -14.53
C LYS A 15 10.25 -10.68 -13.20
N SER A 16 10.85 -10.17 -12.14
CA SER A 16 10.27 -10.15 -10.81
C SER A 16 9.86 -8.73 -10.43
N LYS A 17 9.03 -8.60 -9.39
CA LYS A 17 8.70 -7.30 -8.81
C LYS A 17 9.05 -7.36 -7.35
N HIS A 18 9.78 -6.36 -6.86
CA HIS A 18 10.01 -6.20 -5.44
C HIS A 18 8.95 -5.28 -4.86
N LEU A 19 8.29 -5.68 -3.78
CA LEU A 19 7.38 -4.77 -3.06
C LEU A 19 8.22 -3.72 -2.33
N GLY A 20 8.04 -2.45 -2.62
CA GLY A 20 8.66 -1.35 -1.88
C GLY A 20 7.85 -1.05 -0.62
N PHE A 21 7.12 0.05 -0.68
CA PHE A 21 6.32 0.58 0.42
C PHE A 21 4.82 0.42 0.18
N ILE A 22 4.08 0.38 1.27
CA ILE A 22 2.63 0.36 1.27
C ILE A 22 2.07 1.52 2.11
N LYS A 23 0.90 1.98 1.70
CA LYS A 23 0.06 2.93 2.43
C LYS A 23 -1.39 2.45 2.39
N MET A 24 -2.05 2.44 3.54
CA MET A 24 -3.45 2.09 3.69
C MET A 24 -4.19 3.21 4.41
N SER A 25 -5.36 3.59 3.90
CA SER A 25 -6.22 4.59 4.51
C SER A 25 -7.63 4.05 4.57
N VAL A 26 -8.28 4.21 5.72
CA VAL A 26 -9.71 3.95 5.88
C VAL A 26 -10.47 5.06 5.18
N LEU A 27 -11.40 4.67 4.32
CA LEU A 27 -12.36 5.59 3.71
C LEU A 27 -13.69 5.45 4.45
N ALA A 28 -14.34 6.58 4.73
CA ALA A 28 -15.65 6.59 5.37
C ALA A 28 -16.77 6.04 4.47
N GLY A 29 -16.50 5.87 3.18
CA GLY A 29 -17.43 5.34 2.19
C GLY A 29 -16.76 5.13 0.84
N HIS A 30 -17.54 4.61 -0.11
CA HIS A 30 -17.10 4.25 -1.47
C HIS A 30 -17.56 5.26 -2.53
N LYS A 31 -18.00 6.46 -2.12
CA LYS A 31 -18.40 7.52 -3.06
C LYS A 31 -17.18 8.02 -3.82
N ALA A 32 -17.36 8.32 -5.11
CA ALA A 32 -16.30 8.79 -5.99
C ALA A 32 -15.56 10.02 -5.42
N GLU A 33 -16.27 10.96 -4.80
CA GLU A 33 -15.68 12.14 -4.16
C GLU A 33 -14.64 11.81 -3.08
N GLN A 34 -14.93 10.83 -2.22
CA GLN A 34 -14.03 10.44 -1.14
C GLN A 34 -12.80 9.71 -1.67
N VAL A 35 -13.00 8.87 -2.70
CA VAL A 35 -11.91 8.18 -3.39
C VAL A 35 -11.01 9.19 -4.08
N ASN A 36 -11.57 10.14 -4.82
CA ASN A 36 -10.85 11.21 -5.53
C ASN A 36 -10.06 12.09 -4.56
N LYS A 37 -10.66 12.48 -3.43
CA LYS A 37 -9.96 13.22 -2.38
C LYS A 37 -8.76 12.43 -1.84
N ALA A 38 -8.96 11.15 -1.53
CA ALA A 38 -7.88 10.29 -1.05
C ALA A 38 -6.77 10.13 -2.09
N ILE A 39 -7.07 10.05 -3.38
CA ILE A 39 -6.07 10.01 -4.44
C ILE A 39 -5.25 11.30 -4.44
N LYS A 40 -5.92 12.46 -4.50
CA LYS A 40 -5.26 13.77 -4.56
C LYS A 40 -4.36 14.06 -3.36
N GLU A 41 -4.74 13.60 -2.17
CA GLU A 41 -3.96 13.81 -0.94
C GLU A 41 -2.78 12.83 -0.79
N ASN A 42 -2.78 11.70 -1.53
CA ASN A 42 -1.85 10.60 -1.27
C ASN A 42 -1.02 10.17 -2.48
N ILE A 43 -1.31 10.69 -3.66
CA ILE A 43 -0.66 10.33 -4.92
C ILE A 43 -0.21 11.61 -5.61
N ASP A 44 1.05 11.64 -6.05
CA ASP A 44 1.59 12.74 -6.83
C ASP A 44 1.00 12.73 -8.24
N GLU A 45 0.68 13.90 -8.80
CA GLU A 45 0.11 14.05 -10.14
C GLU A 45 1.00 13.44 -11.24
N LYS A 46 2.31 13.30 -11.00
CA LYS A 46 3.27 12.67 -11.92
C LYS A 46 3.34 11.14 -11.79
N SER A 47 2.50 10.54 -10.94
CA SER A 47 2.54 9.10 -10.68
C SER A 47 1.93 8.30 -11.82
N ILE A 48 2.49 7.12 -12.09
CA ILE A 48 1.88 6.11 -12.94
C ILE A 48 1.15 5.10 -12.04
N VAL A 49 -0.16 4.97 -12.22
CA VAL A 49 -1.01 4.17 -11.34
C VAL A 49 -1.58 2.95 -12.07
N PHE A 50 -1.48 1.79 -11.43
CA PHE A 50 -2.06 0.53 -11.91
C PHE A 50 -3.19 0.11 -10.96
N THR A 51 -4.42 -0.08 -11.46
CA THR A 51 -5.57 -0.47 -10.65
C THR A 51 -6.31 -1.67 -11.23
N ASP A 52 -7.24 -2.22 -10.44
CA ASP A 52 -8.27 -3.08 -11.01
C ASP A 52 -9.27 -2.26 -11.86
N LYS A 53 -10.13 -2.97 -12.60
CA LYS A 53 -11.17 -2.39 -13.46
C LYS A 53 -12.44 -1.98 -12.67
N SER A 54 -12.30 -1.56 -11.41
CA SER A 54 -13.44 -1.10 -10.61
C SER A 54 -14.00 0.23 -11.13
N LYS A 55 -15.33 0.35 -11.12
CA LYS A 55 -16.06 1.60 -11.46
C LYS A 55 -15.82 2.72 -10.45
N SER A 56 -15.23 2.43 -9.29
CA SER A 56 -14.89 3.44 -8.29
C SER A 56 -13.73 4.35 -8.71
N TYR A 57 -12.98 4.01 -9.77
CA TYR A 57 -11.75 4.69 -10.18
C TYR A 57 -11.89 5.51 -11.48
N ILE A 58 -13.12 5.86 -11.91
CA ILE A 58 -13.37 6.48 -13.22
C ILE A 58 -12.60 7.79 -13.41
N ASP A 59 -12.41 8.58 -12.34
CA ASP A 59 -11.75 9.88 -12.43
C ASP A 59 -10.25 9.85 -12.08
N ILE A 60 -9.64 8.69 -11.77
CA ILE A 60 -8.22 8.62 -11.40
C ILE A 60 -7.34 9.26 -12.48
N ALA A 61 -7.64 8.99 -13.75
CA ALA A 61 -6.88 9.49 -14.88
C ALA A 61 -6.81 11.03 -14.98
N LYS A 62 -7.64 11.77 -14.22
CA LYS A 62 -7.59 13.24 -14.14
C LYS A 62 -6.55 13.74 -13.12
N TYR A 63 -6.08 12.88 -12.22
CA TYR A 63 -5.22 13.25 -11.09
C TYR A 63 -3.83 12.64 -11.16
N VAL A 64 -3.53 11.86 -12.21
CA VAL A 64 -2.27 11.13 -12.36
C VAL A 64 -1.83 11.15 -13.82
N ASP A 65 -0.53 11.08 -14.06
CA ASP A 65 0.08 11.15 -15.40
C ASP A 65 -0.39 9.99 -16.30
N ALA A 66 -0.44 8.78 -15.75
CA ALA A 66 -0.96 7.62 -16.46
C ALA A 66 -1.72 6.67 -15.55
N HIS A 67 -2.84 6.15 -16.04
CA HIS A 67 -3.69 5.19 -15.33
C HIS A 67 -3.93 3.94 -16.18
N PHE A 68 -3.42 2.80 -15.71
CA PHE A 68 -3.62 1.50 -16.33
C PHE A 68 -4.59 0.65 -15.50
N THR A 69 -5.63 0.13 -16.15
CA THR A 69 -6.63 -0.73 -15.49
C THR A 69 -6.55 -2.17 -15.96
N TYR A 70 -6.58 -3.12 -15.03
CA TYR A 70 -6.59 -4.56 -15.32
C TYR A 70 -7.86 -5.22 -14.77
N LYS A 71 -8.48 -6.10 -15.57
CA LYS A 71 -9.58 -6.92 -15.07
C LYS A 71 -8.99 -8.00 -14.17
N SER A 72 -9.34 -8.00 -12.89
CA SER A 72 -8.89 -9.00 -11.93
C SER A 72 -9.24 -10.42 -12.41
N ASN A 73 -8.19 -11.17 -12.74
CA ASN A 73 -8.23 -12.57 -13.18
C ASN A 73 -6.95 -13.26 -12.67
N PRO A 74 -6.84 -14.60 -12.70
CA PRO A 74 -5.67 -15.29 -12.15
C PRO A 74 -4.32 -14.80 -12.70
N ASN A 75 -4.26 -14.45 -13.98
CA ASN A 75 -3.02 -13.94 -14.60
C ASN A 75 -2.64 -12.55 -14.08
N THR A 76 -3.59 -11.61 -14.09
CA THR A 76 -3.36 -10.23 -13.65
C THR A 76 -3.13 -10.13 -12.15
N THR A 77 -3.82 -10.96 -11.37
CA THR A 77 -3.60 -11.12 -9.94
C THR A 77 -2.20 -11.64 -9.64
N ASN A 78 -1.60 -12.47 -10.51
CA ASN A 78 -0.24 -13.00 -10.30
C ASN A 78 0.86 -12.10 -10.88
N ASN A 79 0.53 -11.12 -11.71
CA ASN A 79 1.50 -10.28 -12.42
C ASN A 79 1.40 -8.79 -12.04
N GLU A 80 0.38 -8.09 -12.54
CA GLU A 80 0.23 -6.64 -12.36
C GLU A 80 -0.21 -6.28 -10.95
N LEU A 81 -1.20 -7.00 -10.41
CA LEU A 81 -1.83 -6.71 -9.12
C LEU A 81 -1.33 -7.62 -7.99
N LYS A 82 -0.26 -8.40 -8.23
CA LYS A 82 0.29 -9.38 -7.27
C LYS A 82 0.48 -8.82 -5.87
N TRP A 83 1.22 -7.73 -5.78
CA TRP A 83 1.60 -7.20 -4.49
C TRP A 83 0.42 -6.60 -3.72
N VAL A 84 -0.51 -5.94 -4.39
CA VAL A 84 -1.71 -5.41 -3.70
C VAL A 84 -2.57 -6.56 -3.15
N HIS A 85 -2.73 -7.66 -3.89
CA HIS A 85 -3.47 -8.83 -3.43
C HIS A 85 -2.77 -9.56 -2.27
N VAL A 86 -1.45 -9.77 -2.35
CA VAL A 86 -0.65 -10.37 -1.28
C VAL A 86 -0.72 -9.51 -0.01
N VAL A 87 -0.57 -8.19 -0.15
CA VAL A 87 -0.64 -7.23 0.96
C VAL A 87 -2.01 -7.24 1.62
N ILE A 88 -3.11 -7.24 0.85
CA ILE A 88 -4.48 -7.35 1.39
C ILE A 88 -4.67 -8.67 2.14
N SER A 89 -4.20 -9.78 1.58
CA SER A 89 -4.28 -11.11 2.21
C SER A 89 -3.53 -11.14 3.54
N ASN A 90 -2.30 -10.61 3.55
CA ASN A 90 -1.47 -10.53 4.75
C ASN A 90 -2.08 -9.63 5.81
N ALA A 91 -2.59 -8.45 5.43
CA ALA A 91 -3.25 -7.54 6.36
C ALA A 91 -4.45 -8.21 7.04
N LYS A 92 -5.31 -8.90 6.28
CA LYS A 92 -6.45 -9.66 6.83
C LYS A 92 -5.99 -10.74 7.81
N ARG A 93 -4.93 -11.49 7.46
CA ARG A 93 -4.39 -12.55 8.31
C ARG A 93 -3.75 -12.00 9.59
N THR A 94 -3.02 -10.88 9.50
CA THR A 94 -2.47 -10.19 10.67
C THR A 94 -3.57 -9.70 11.59
N LEU A 95 -4.61 -9.08 11.04
CA LEU A 95 -5.76 -8.59 11.80
C LEU A 95 -6.45 -9.73 12.56
N LEU A 96 -6.69 -10.87 11.89
CA LEU A 96 -7.32 -12.04 12.50
C LEU A 96 -6.42 -12.77 13.51
N GLY A 97 -5.10 -12.79 13.29
CA GLY A 97 -4.17 -13.57 14.10
C GLY A 97 -3.67 -12.85 15.35
N ILE A 98 -3.51 -11.53 15.30
CA ILE A 98 -2.93 -10.76 16.42
C ILE A 98 -4.02 -10.27 17.38
N TYR A 99 -5.17 -9.82 16.85
CA TYR A 99 -6.16 -9.12 17.67
C TYR A 99 -7.31 -10.03 18.03
N HIS A 100 -7.54 -10.23 19.33
CA HIS A 100 -8.71 -10.96 19.84
C HIS A 100 -10.03 -10.25 19.49
N LYS A 101 -10.03 -8.92 19.39
CA LYS A 101 -11.22 -8.14 18.98
C LYS A 101 -10.81 -6.90 18.21
N ILE A 102 -11.33 -6.77 17.00
CA ILE A 102 -11.14 -5.60 16.15
C ILE A 102 -12.33 -4.65 16.37
N LYS A 103 -12.05 -3.39 16.67
CA LYS A 103 -13.07 -2.33 16.73
C LYS A 103 -12.90 -1.38 15.55
N GLY A 104 -13.97 -1.10 14.81
CA GLY A 104 -13.93 -0.23 13.63
C GLY A 104 -13.36 1.16 13.89
N LYS A 105 -13.58 1.72 15.10
CA LYS A 105 -13.01 3.02 15.50
C LYS A 105 -11.47 3.08 15.53
N TYR A 106 -10.79 1.94 15.58
CA TYR A 106 -9.33 1.84 15.57
C TYR A 106 -8.79 1.27 14.26
N LEU A 107 -9.63 1.13 13.22
CA LEU A 107 -9.25 0.46 11.99
C LEU A 107 -8.03 1.11 11.34
N GLN A 108 -7.97 2.45 11.33
CA GLN A 108 -6.80 3.16 10.80
C GLN A 108 -5.52 2.81 11.58
N LEU A 109 -5.57 2.78 12.92
CA LEU A 109 -4.42 2.43 13.76
C LEU A 109 -3.91 1.01 13.48
N TYR A 110 -4.80 0.04 13.29
CA TYR A 110 -4.40 -1.32 12.95
C TYR A 110 -3.73 -1.39 11.57
N LEU A 111 -4.23 -0.63 10.59
CA LEU A 111 -3.64 -0.56 9.26
C LEU A 111 -2.30 0.20 9.27
N ASP A 112 -2.17 1.24 10.08
CA ASP A 112 -0.93 2.00 10.27
C ASP A 112 0.15 1.12 10.89
N GLU A 113 -0.17 0.32 11.91
CA GLU A 113 0.76 -0.64 12.49
C GLU A 113 1.22 -1.68 11.46
N PHE A 114 0.28 -2.22 10.68
CA PHE A 114 0.61 -3.16 9.60
C PHE A 114 1.54 -2.53 8.56
N CYS A 115 1.22 -1.31 8.09
CA CYS A 115 2.07 -0.58 7.15
C CYS A 115 3.45 -0.27 7.75
N TYR A 116 3.50 0.14 9.02
CA TYR A 116 4.73 0.44 9.74
C TYR A 116 5.68 -0.75 9.74
N LYS A 117 5.16 -1.94 10.09
CA LYS A 117 5.92 -3.20 10.13
C LYS A 117 6.36 -3.62 8.73
N LEU A 118 5.45 -3.61 7.75
CA LEU A 118 5.76 -4.04 6.39
C LEU A 118 6.80 -3.14 5.71
N ASN A 119 6.71 -1.83 5.90
CA ASN A 119 7.62 -0.85 5.30
C ASN A 119 9.04 -0.89 5.89
N ARG A 120 9.23 -1.51 7.05
CA ARG A 120 10.52 -1.62 7.75
C ARG A 120 11.16 -3.00 7.64
N ARG A 121 10.51 -3.95 6.95
CA ARG A 121 10.97 -5.35 6.88
C ARG A 121 12.37 -5.54 6.27
N TYR A 122 12.82 -4.59 5.44
CA TYR A 122 14.16 -4.63 4.82
C TYR A 122 15.19 -3.74 5.53
N PHE A 123 14.90 -3.25 6.73
CA PHE A 123 15.83 -2.34 7.41
C PHE A 123 17.02 -3.06 8.05
N GLY A 124 16.92 -4.38 8.28
CA GLY A 124 17.99 -5.19 8.86
C GLY A 124 18.46 -4.60 10.20
N ASN A 125 19.77 -4.49 10.37
CA ASN A 125 20.39 -3.97 11.60
C ASN A 125 20.07 -2.49 11.89
N ARG A 126 19.59 -1.74 10.89
CA ARG A 126 19.18 -0.33 11.06
C ARG A 126 17.88 -0.17 11.82
N LEU A 127 17.17 -1.25 12.13
CA LEU A 127 15.90 -1.18 12.84
C LEU A 127 16.07 -0.59 14.25
N PHE A 128 17.13 -1.02 14.96
CA PHE A 128 17.45 -0.50 16.29
C PHE A 128 17.76 1.00 16.24
N GLU A 129 18.71 1.42 15.40
CA GLU A 129 19.09 2.83 15.26
C GLU A 129 17.90 3.72 14.89
N ARG A 130 17.03 3.26 13.97
CA ARG A 130 15.83 4.01 13.58
C ARG A 130 14.80 4.10 14.69
N LEU A 131 14.67 3.07 15.52
CA LEU A 131 13.83 3.13 16.71
C LEU A 131 14.41 4.14 17.72
N THR A 132 15.71 4.07 17.99
CA THR A 132 16.40 5.01 18.88
C THR A 132 16.24 6.45 18.41
N LEU A 133 16.40 6.71 17.10
CA LEU A 133 16.16 8.04 16.52
C LEU A 133 14.70 8.47 16.65
N ALA A 134 13.73 7.58 16.44
CA ALA A 134 12.32 7.92 16.58
C ALA A 134 11.96 8.29 18.04
N VAL A 135 12.49 7.57 19.02
CA VAL A 135 12.28 7.84 20.45
C VAL A 135 13.02 9.10 20.90
N ALA A 136 14.25 9.32 20.42
CA ALA A 136 15.03 10.50 20.77
C ALA A 136 14.49 11.78 20.11
N LYS A 137 13.84 11.66 18.94
CA LYS A 137 13.26 12.79 18.19
C LYS A 137 11.76 12.95 18.38
N SER A 138 11.08 12.08 19.13
CA SER A 138 9.70 12.35 19.56
C SER A 138 9.72 13.48 20.57
N TYR A 139 9.84 14.71 20.06
CA TYR A 139 9.57 15.90 20.81
C TYR A 139 8.08 15.92 21.14
N TRP A 140 7.78 15.96 22.43
CA TRP A 140 6.53 16.45 22.95
C TRP A 140 6.45 17.93 22.56
N GLN A 141 5.83 18.23 21.43
CA GLN A 141 5.27 19.55 21.17
C GLN A 141 3.76 19.37 21.19
N ASP A 142 3.18 19.89 22.27
CA ASP A 142 1.75 20.14 22.44
C ASP A 142 1.23 21.10 21.36
#